data_AF-A0A535DLI1-F1
#
_entry.id   AF-A0A535DLI1-F1
#
_cell.length_a   1.000
_cell.length_b   1.000
_cell.length_c   1.000
_cell.angle_alpha   90.00
_cell.angle_beta   90.00
_cell.angle_gamma   90.00
#
_symmetry.space_group_name_H-M   'P 1'
#
loop_
_entity.id
_entity.type
_entity.pdbx_description
1 polymer ?
#
loop_
_entity_poly.entity_id
_entity_poly.type
_entity_poly.pdbx_seq_one_letter_code
_entity_poly.pdbx_strand_id
1 'polypeptide(L)'
;QDPKTFFAANGIIFAGGHPQAALAVYQGNVDGAATFIDVRDQLVAANPDIKTKTKVIDTAGPIPNDGVALQKDFPADLGKTVKQALIDYSKTDDGKAKFLALFSWNGMQEIDAKFYDPMREAAKLAGVDVATLAKATPRPAATPTASPSKAP
;
A
#
# COMPACT_ATOMS: atom_id res chain seq x y z
N GLN A 1 20.49 7.41 13.23
CA GLN A 1 20.51 6.45 14.36
C GLN A 1 19.79 5.20 13.90
N ASP A 2 20.21 4.00 14.30
CA ASP A 2 19.49 2.76 13.94
C ASP A 2 18.14 2.74 14.66
N PRO A 3 16.99 2.69 13.96
CA PRO A 3 15.68 2.64 14.60
C PRO A 3 15.54 1.51 15.62
N LYS A 4 16.22 0.38 15.43
CA LYS A 4 16.17 -0.77 16.34
C LYS A 4 16.88 -0.54 17.67
N THR A 5 17.81 0.41 17.71
CA THR A 5 18.53 0.79 18.93
C THR A 5 18.04 2.11 19.51
N PHE A 6 17.48 2.98 18.67
CA PHE A 6 16.84 4.23 19.08
C PHE A 6 15.50 3.99 19.79
N PHE A 7 14.62 3.19 19.18
CA PHE A 7 13.44 2.69 19.86
C PHE A 7 13.87 1.48 20.69
N ALA A 8 13.37 1.36 21.92
CA ALA A 8 13.73 0.26 22.81
C ALA A 8 13.65 -1.08 22.06
N ALA A 9 14.55 -2.03 22.34
CA ALA A 9 14.65 -3.30 21.59
C ALA A 9 13.33 -4.10 21.53
N ASN A 10 12.39 -3.84 22.47
CA ASN A 10 11.05 -4.42 22.53
C ASN A 10 9.91 -3.40 22.27
N GLY A 11 10.23 -2.19 21.80
CA GLY A 11 9.30 -1.07 21.61
C GLY A 11 8.73 -0.95 20.20
N ILE A 12 8.99 -1.93 19.33
CA ILE A 12 8.48 -1.98 17.95
C ILE A 12 7.56 -3.18 17.82
N ILE A 13 6.33 -2.94 17.36
CA ILE A 13 5.37 -3.99 17.01
C ILE A 13 4.97 -3.88 15.54
N PHE A 14 4.78 -5.01 14.88
CA PHE A 14 4.17 -5.05 13.55
C PHE A 14 2.66 -5.20 13.70
N ALA A 15 1.95 -4.08 13.66
CA ALA A 15 0.50 -4.04 13.91
C ALA A 15 -0.35 -4.75 12.83
N GLY A 16 0.23 -5.17 11.71
CA GLY A 16 -0.44 -5.90 10.63
C GLY A 16 -1.12 -5.02 9.58
N GLY A 17 -1.25 -3.71 9.80
CA GLY A 17 -1.78 -2.78 8.81
C GLY A 17 -1.84 -1.33 9.32
N HIS A 18 -2.08 -0.39 8.42
CA HIS A 18 -2.14 1.03 8.77
C HIS A 18 -3.30 1.36 9.74
N PRO A 19 -4.53 0.85 9.56
CA PRO A 19 -5.60 1.08 10.53
C PRO A 19 -5.27 0.51 11.90
N GLN A 20 -4.67 -0.68 11.96
CA GLN A 20 -4.26 -1.33 13.20
C GLN A 20 -3.15 -0.55 13.91
N ALA A 21 -2.19 0.02 13.17
CA ALA A 21 -1.14 0.86 13.73
C ALA A 21 -1.71 2.16 14.33
N ALA A 22 -2.65 2.82 13.64
CA ALA A 22 -3.33 4.00 14.17
C ALA A 22 -4.19 3.67 15.41
N LEU A 23 -4.87 2.52 15.41
CA LEU A 23 -5.61 2.04 16.58
C LEU A 23 -4.69 1.74 17.77
N ALA A 24 -3.50 1.18 17.54
CA ALA A 24 -2.55 0.90 18.61
C ALA A 24 -2.11 2.19 19.33
N VAL A 25 -1.89 3.29 18.58
CA VAL A 25 -1.63 4.61 19.19
C VAL A 25 -2.85 5.12 19.93
N TYR A 26 -4.03 5.09 19.29
CA TYR A 26 -5.28 5.55 19.90
C TYR A 26 -5.63 4.85 21.21
N GLN A 27 -5.31 3.56 21.32
CA GLN A 27 -5.52 2.73 22.51
C GLN A 27 -4.41 2.85 23.56
N GLY A 28 -3.33 3.58 23.27
CA GLY A 28 -2.18 3.72 24.16
C GLY A 28 -1.28 2.49 24.25
N ASN A 29 -1.35 1.57 23.28
CA ASN A 29 -0.48 0.40 23.23
C ASN A 29 0.94 0.75 22.76
N VAL A 30 1.09 1.83 21.98
CA VAL A 30 2.36 2.38 21.51
C VAL A 30 2.31 3.91 21.50
N ASP A 31 3.48 4.55 21.63
CA ASP A 31 3.58 6.02 21.65
C ASP A 31 3.46 6.67 20.25
N GLY A 32 3.69 5.89 19.18
CA GLY A 32 3.67 6.38 17.82
C GLY A 32 3.54 5.26 16.78
N ALA A 33 3.14 5.65 15.57
CA ALA A 33 2.99 4.74 14.44
C ALA A 33 3.34 5.45 13.13
N ALA A 34 3.87 4.70 12.17
CA ALA A 34 4.03 5.14 10.79
C ALA A 34 2.88 4.59 9.93
N THR A 35 2.17 5.46 9.24
CA THR A 35 1.03 5.09 8.37
C THR A 35 1.08 5.84 7.05
N PHE A 36 0.24 5.44 6.08
CA PHE A 36 -0.08 6.37 4.99
C PHE A 36 -0.84 7.58 5.53
N ILE A 37 -0.92 8.65 4.72
CA ILE A 37 -1.48 9.93 5.11
C ILE A 37 -2.93 9.78 5.62
N ASP A 38 -3.14 10.16 6.88
CA ASP A 38 -4.44 10.20 7.54
C ASP A 38 -5.32 8.93 7.42
N VAL A 39 -4.72 7.74 7.57
CA VAL A 39 -5.46 6.47 7.71
C VAL A 39 -6.61 6.50 8.73
N ARG A 40 -6.53 7.41 9.70
CA ARG A 40 -7.56 7.68 10.71
C ARG A 40 -8.94 7.95 10.10
N ASP A 41 -9.03 8.48 8.89
CA ASP A 41 -10.31 8.67 8.19
C ASP A 41 -11.11 7.37 8.02
N GLN A 42 -10.43 6.24 7.82
CA GLN A 42 -11.07 4.92 7.75
C GLN A 42 -11.64 4.46 9.11
N LEU A 43 -11.22 5.09 10.20
CA LEU A 43 -11.56 4.70 11.57
C LEU A 43 -12.57 5.63 12.24
N VAL A 44 -12.81 6.83 11.68
CA VAL A 44 -13.70 7.86 12.27
C VAL A 44 -15.11 7.32 12.52
N ALA A 45 -15.65 6.51 11.60
CA ALA A 45 -16.98 5.95 11.76
C ALA A 45 -17.13 5.10 13.03
N ALA A 46 -16.08 4.35 13.40
CA ALA A 46 -16.06 3.50 14.60
C ALA A 46 -15.47 4.22 15.83
N ASN A 47 -14.59 5.21 15.62
CA ASN A 47 -13.86 5.93 16.66
C ASN A 47 -13.90 7.44 16.36
N PRO A 48 -15.04 8.13 16.63
CA PRO A 48 -15.24 9.51 16.18
C PRO A 48 -14.22 10.53 16.71
N ASP A 49 -13.59 10.23 17.84
CA ASP A 49 -12.59 11.07 18.52
C ASP A 49 -11.14 10.70 18.19
N ILE A 50 -10.88 9.76 17.27
CA ILE A 50 -9.52 9.33 16.96
C ILE A 50 -8.62 10.47 16.48
N LYS A 51 -9.16 11.41 15.70
CA LYS A 51 -8.40 12.56 15.17
C LYS A 51 -8.10 13.63 16.22
N THR A 52 -8.83 13.65 17.34
CA THR A 52 -8.57 14.59 18.45
C THR A 52 -7.70 13.96 19.55
N LYS A 53 -7.83 12.65 19.78
CA LYS A 53 -6.98 11.89 20.71
C LYS A 53 -5.59 11.57 20.17
N THR A 54 -5.38 11.66 18.85
CA THR A 54 -4.09 11.43 18.20
C THR A 54 -3.70 12.64 17.36
N LYS A 55 -2.39 12.83 17.10
CA LYS A 55 -1.87 13.95 16.32
C LYS A 55 -0.84 13.46 15.30
N VAL A 56 -0.88 14.03 14.09
CA VAL A 56 0.19 13.88 13.09
C VAL A 56 1.35 14.78 13.53
N ILE A 57 2.52 14.16 13.73
CA ILE A 57 3.73 14.86 14.20
C ILE A 57 4.71 15.17 13.07
N ASP A 58 4.69 14.39 11.98
CA ASP A 58 5.54 14.57 10.81
C ASP A 58 4.94 13.84 9.59
N THR A 59 5.42 14.18 8.40
CA THR A 59 5.10 13.51 7.14
C THR A 59 6.37 13.29 6.32
N ALA A 60 6.64 12.03 5.97
CA ALA A 60 7.52 11.76 4.85
C ALA A 60 6.87 12.42 3.62
N GLY A 61 7.62 13.20 2.85
CA GLY A 61 7.12 13.90 1.66
C GLY A 61 6.46 12.97 0.62
N PRO A 62 6.15 13.46 -0.59
CA PRO A 62 5.42 12.65 -1.57
C PRO A 62 6.16 11.34 -1.87
N ILE A 63 5.50 10.23 -1.56
CA ILE A 63 5.93 8.87 -1.92
C ILE A 63 5.04 8.34 -3.05
N PRO A 64 5.60 7.52 -3.97
CA PRO A 64 4.79 6.78 -4.93
C PRO A 64 3.64 6.05 -4.24
N ASN A 65 2.41 6.30 -4.71
CA ASN A 65 1.26 5.51 -4.28
C ASN A 65 1.36 4.09 -4.85
N ASP A 66 0.53 3.19 -4.31
CA ASP A 66 0.36 1.83 -4.80
C ASP A 66 0.07 1.82 -6.32
N GLY A 67 0.44 0.73 -7.00
CA GLY A 67 0.29 0.60 -8.45
C GLY A 67 -0.10 -0.80 -8.89
N VAL A 68 -0.22 -0.97 -10.21
CA VAL A 68 -0.51 -2.26 -10.84
C VAL A 68 0.78 -2.82 -11.43
N ALA A 69 1.17 -4.01 -10.99
CA ALA A 69 2.32 -4.73 -11.51
C ALA A 69 1.86 -5.95 -12.33
N LEU A 70 2.51 -6.18 -13.47
CA LEU A 70 2.36 -7.39 -14.27
C LEU A 70 3.50 -8.36 -13.95
N GLN A 71 3.23 -9.66 -14.01
CA GLN A 71 4.29 -10.66 -13.86
C GLN A 71 5.36 -10.49 -14.95
N LYS A 72 6.59 -10.94 -14.65
CA LYS A 72 7.74 -10.81 -15.54
C LYS A 72 7.48 -11.29 -16.97
N ASP A 73 6.77 -12.41 -17.11
CA ASP A 73 6.53 -13.07 -18.40
C ASP A 73 5.09 -12.85 -18.90
N PHE A 74 4.43 -11.77 -18.47
CA PHE A 74 3.09 -11.42 -18.96
C PHE A 74 3.17 -11.04 -20.45
N PRO A 75 2.27 -11.54 -21.32
CA PRO A 75 2.31 -11.23 -22.75
C PRO A 75 2.29 -9.71 -22.99
N ALA A 76 3.30 -9.20 -23.70
CA ALA A 76 3.53 -7.75 -23.80
C ALA A 76 2.34 -7.01 -24.42
N ASP A 77 1.72 -7.56 -25.46
CA ASP A 77 0.58 -6.92 -26.12
C ASP A 77 -0.67 -6.93 -25.25
N LEU A 78 -0.92 -8.02 -24.53
CA LEU A 78 -1.98 -8.05 -23.53
C LEU A 78 -1.71 -7.05 -22.39
N GLY A 79 -0.45 -6.90 -21.98
CA GLY A 79 -0.04 -5.93 -20.95
C GLY A 79 -0.35 -4.50 -21.35
N LYS A 80 -0.09 -4.15 -22.62
CA LYS A 80 -0.48 -2.85 -23.18
C LYS A 80 -1.99 -2.67 -23.16
N THR A 81 -2.76 -3.67 -23.57
CA THR A 81 -4.23 -3.63 -23.57
C THR A 81 -4.78 -3.44 -22.16
N VAL A 82 -4.30 -4.20 -21.17
CA VAL A 82 -4.72 -4.09 -19.77
C VAL A 82 -4.40 -2.72 -19.21
N LYS A 83 -3.17 -2.22 -19.41
CA LYS A 83 -2.75 -0.88 -18.98
C LYS A 83 -3.68 0.20 -19.54
N GLN A 84 -3.92 0.17 -20.85
CA GLN A 84 -4.74 1.18 -21.51
C GLN A 84 -6.20 1.13 -21.02
N ALA A 85 -6.78 -0.08 -20.92
CA ALA A 85 -8.14 -0.27 -20.43
C ALA A 85 -8.32 0.26 -18.99
N LEU A 86 -7.36 -0.01 -18.11
CA LEU A 86 -7.36 0.48 -16.74
C LEU A 86 -7.32 2.02 -16.69
N ILE A 87 -6.38 2.63 -17.42
CA ILE A 87 -6.24 4.10 -17.48
C ILE A 87 -7.53 4.74 -18.02
N ASP A 88 -8.09 4.21 -19.12
CA ASP A 88 -9.28 4.79 -19.72
C ASP A 88 -10.53 4.60 -18.86
N TYR A 89 -10.69 3.43 -18.23
CA TYR A 89 -11.76 3.19 -17.28
C TYR A 89 -11.69 4.16 -16.10
N SER A 90 -10.49 4.43 -15.58
CA SER A 90 -10.28 5.39 -14.48
C SER A 90 -10.72 6.83 -14.78
N LYS A 91 -10.90 7.18 -16.06
CA LYS A 91 -11.40 8.50 -16.49
C LYS A 91 -12.92 8.58 -16.50
N THR A 92 -13.62 7.44 -16.55
CA THR A 92 -15.09 7.37 -16.51
C THR A 92 -15.61 7.64 -15.09
N ASP A 93 -16.86 8.09 -14.97
CA ASP A 93 -17.44 8.37 -13.65
C ASP A 93 -17.64 7.09 -12.82
N ASP A 94 -18.03 5.99 -13.46
CA ASP A 94 -18.09 4.67 -12.80
C ASP A 94 -16.70 4.24 -12.33
N GLY A 95 -15.68 4.33 -13.19
CA GLY A 95 -14.31 3.98 -12.82
C GLY A 95 -13.78 4.81 -11.65
N LYS A 96 -13.97 6.14 -11.66
CA LYS A 96 -13.60 7.00 -10.52
C LYS A 96 -14.26 6.54 -9.23
N ALA A 97 -15.57 6.22 -9.27
CA ALA A 97 -16.30 5.72 -8.10
C ALA A 97 -15.74 4.37 -7.61
N LYS A 98 -15.42 3.43 -8.51
CA LYS A 98 -14.83 2.14 -8.13
C LYS A 98 -13.42 2.25 -7.59
N PHE A 99 -12.56 3.05 -8.22
CA PHE A 99 -11.17 3.27 -7.76
C PHE A 99 -11.14 3.95 -6.38
N LEU A 100 -12.02 4.93 -6.15
CA LEU A 100 -12.14 5.58 -4.85
C LEU A 100 -12.64 4.58 -3.80
N ALA A 101 -13.66 3.78 -4.10
CA ALA A 101 -14.25 2.83 -3.15
C ALA A 101 -13.30 1.69 -2.77
N LEU A 102 -12.54 1.15 -3.73
CA LEU A 102 -11.68 -0.02 -3.50
C LEU A 102 -10.29 0.35 -2.97
N PHE A 103 -9.72 1.44 -3.48
CA PHE A 103 -8.31 1.76 -3.28
C PHE A 103 -8.07 3.19 -2.80
N SER A 104 -9.13 3.99 -2.64
CA SER A 104 -9.01 5.44 -2.40
C SER A 104 -8.19 6.15 -3.48
N TRP A 105 -8.26 5.67 -4.73
CA TRP A 105 -7.56 6.24 -5.87
C TRP A 105 -8.47 7.18 -6.67
N ASN A 106 -7.93 8.33 -7.06
CA ASN A 106 -8.63 9.30 -7.90
C ASN A 106 -8.48 9.02 -9.41
N GLY A 107 -7.61 8.09 -9.79
CA GLY A 107 -7.33 7.75 -11.17
C GLY A 107 -6.02 7.00 -11.32
N MET A 108 -5.66 6.69 -12.57
CA MET A 108 -4.38 6.07 -12.91
C MET A 108 -3.66 6.82 -14.03
N GLN A 109 -2.34 6.75 -14.00
CA GLN A 109 -1.47 7.29 -15.03
C GLN A 109 -0.35 6.30 -15.32
N GLU A 110 0.17 6.35 -16.54
CA GLU A 110 1.40 5.65 -16.88
C GLU A 110 2.59 6.35 -16.25
N ILE A 111 3.49 5.56 -15.68
CA ILE A 111 4.75 5.99 -15.10
C ILE A 111 5.90 5.19 -15.70
N ASP A 112 7.11 5.74 -15.63
CA ASP A 112 8.32 4.98 -15.89
C ASP A 112 8.90 4.38 -14.60
N ALA A 113 9.88 3.49 -14.73
CA ALA A 113 10.47 2.80 -13.59
C ALA A 113 11.21 3.74 -12.62
N LYS A 114 11.63 4.94 -13.06
CA LYS A 114 12.38 5.91 -12.25
C LYS A 114 11.49 6.62 -11.25
N PHE A 115 10.17 6.57 -11.44
CA PHE A 115 9.17 7.05 -10.47
C PHE A 115 9.36 6.42 -9.08
N TYR A 116 9.90 5.20 -9.01
CA TYR A 116 10.20 4.50 -7.76
C TYR A 116 11.62 4.70 -7.21
N ASP A 117 12.47 5.54 -7.82
CA ASP A 117 13.83 5.79 -7.34
C ASP A 117 13.88 6.30 -5.90
N PRO A 118 13.02 7.26 -5.46
CA PRO A 118 13.01 7.68 -4.05
C PRO A 118 12.75 6.52 -3.07
N MET A 119 11.90 5.57 -3.46
CA MET A 119 11.64 4.36 -2.66
C MET A 119 12.85 3.42 -2.62
N ARG A 120 13.58 3.27 -3.73
CA ARG A 120 14.81 2.46 -3.78
C ARG A 120 15.89 3.05 -2.89
N GLU A 121 16.05 4.37 -2.91
CA GLU A 121 17.00 5.06 -2.04
C GLU A 121 16.60 4.96 -0.56
N ALA A 122 15.30 5.12 -0.23
CA ALA A 122 14.81 4.93 1.12
C ALA A 122 15.05 3.49 1.64
N ALA A 123 14.80 2.47 0.80
CA ALA A 123 15.08 1.09 1.16
C ALA A 123 16.57 0.84 1.42
N LYS A 124 17.45 1.38 0.56
CA LYS A 124 18.91 1.30 0.72
C LYS A 124 19.37 1.97 2.02
N LEU A 125 18.86 3.16 2.33
CA LEU A 125 19.15 3.87 3.59
C LEU A 125 18.68 3.08 4.81
N ALA A 126 17.56 2.36 4.70
CA ALA A 126 17.03 1.50 5.74
C ALA A 126 17.76 0.14 5.85
N GLY A 127 18.76 -0.13 5.00
CA GLY A 127 19.44 -1.42 4.94
C GLY A 127 18.54 -2.57 4.47
N VAL A 128 17.47 -2.25 3.74
CA VAL A 128 16.49 -3.19 3.22
C VAL A 128 16.90 -3.63 1.82
N ASP A 129 17.26 -4.90 1.69
CA ASP A 129 17.46 -5.55 0.38
C ASP A 129 16.12 -6.08 -0.15
N VAL A 130 15.44 -5.26 -0.94
CA VAL A 130 14.15 -5.59 -1.56
C VAL A 130 14.25 -6.84 -2.45
N ALA A 131 15.37 -7.05 -3.13
CA ALA A 131 15.53 -8.19 -4.03
C ALA A 131 15.67 -9.51 -3.25
N THR A 132 16.39 -9.48 -2.13
CA THR A 132 16.49 -10.63 -1.22
C THR A 132 15.14 -10.94 -0.57
N LEU A 133 14.41 -9.91 -0.10
CA LEU A 133 13.07 -10.09 0.45
C LEU A 133 12.11 -10.69 -0.57
N ALA A 134 12.10 -10.19 -1.81
CA ALA A 134 11.22 -10.69 -2.86
C ALA A 134 11.48 -12.17 -3.20
N LYS A 135 12.74 -12.63 -3.13
CA LYS A 135 13.10 -14.05 -3.33
C LYS A 135 12.68 -14.94 -2.16
N ALA A 136 12.63 -14.38 -0.95
CA ALA A 136 12.23 -15.10 0.25
C ALA A 136 10.70 -15.22 0.39
N THR A 137 9.93 -14.34 -0.27
CA THR A 137 8.46 -14.39 -0.25
C THR A 137 7.96 -15.64 -0.99
N PRO A 138 7.30 -16.58 -0.29
CA PRO A 138 6.71 -17.75 -0.95
C PRO A 138 5.71 -17.31 -2.00
N ARG A 139 5.73 -17.96 -3.17
CA ARG A 139 4.67 -17.75 -4.15
C ARG A 139 3.34 -18.19 -3.53
N PRO A 140 2.28 -17.36 -3.60
CA PRO A 140 0.95 -17.82 -3.23
C PRO A 140 0.63 -19.13 -3.97
N ALA A 141 -0.06 -20.06 -3.29
CA ALA A 141 -0.53 -21.26 -3.96
C ALA A 141 -1.29 -20.86 -5.22
N ALA A 142 -1.08 -21.58 -6.33
CA ALA A 142 -1.82 -21.33 -7.55
C ALA A 142 -3.32 -21.37 -7.20
N THR A 143 -4.05 -20.30 -7.54
CA THR A 143 -5.50 -20.31 -7.42
C THR A 143 -5.98 -21.50 -8.25
N PRO A 144 -6.72 -22.47 -7.66
CA PRO A 144 -7.25 -23.56 -8.44
C PRO A 144 -8.03 -22.98 -9.60
N THR A 145 -7.75 -23.48 -10.80
CA THR A 145 -8.40 -23.02 -12.03
C THR A 145 -9.90 -23.07 -11.77
N ALA A 146 -10.59 -21.92 -11.89
CA ALA A 146 -12.04 -21.93 -11.83
C ALA A 146 -12.52 -22.95 -12.85
N SER A 147 -13.22 -23.99 -12.39
CA SER A 147 -13.89 -24.91 -13.31
C SER A 147 -14.76 -24.04 -14.22
N PRO A 148 -14.73 -24.23 -15.55
CA PRO A 148 -15.57 -23.44 -16.43
C PRO A 148 -17.00 -23.57 -15.91
N SER A 149 -17.57 -22.45 -15.47
CA SER A 149 -18.97 -22.40 -15.05
C SER A 149 -19.79 -22.63 -16.30
N LYS A 150 -20.09 -23.90 -16.59
CA LYS A 150 -21.19 -24.26 -17.45
C LYS A 150 -22.46 -23.95 -16.67
N ALA A 151 -23.05 -22.80 -16.94
CA ALA A 151 -24.50 -22.60 -16.97
C ALA A 151 -24.80 -21.13 -17.26
N PRO A 152 -26.00 -20.83 -17.78
CA PRO A 152 -26.52 -21.22 -19.08
C PRO A 152 -26.76 -19.99 -19.98
#